data_AF-A0AA41UKL6-F1
#
_entry.id   AF-A0AA41UKL6-F1
#
_cell.length_a   1.000
_cell.length_b   1.000
_cell.length_c   1.000
_cell.angle_alpha   90.00
_cell.angle_beta   90.00
_cell.angle_gamma   90.00
#
_symmetry.space_group_name_H-M   'P 1'
#
loop_
_entity.id
_entity.type
_entity.pdbx_description
1 polymer ?
#
loop_
_entity_poly.entity_id
_entity_poly.type
_entity_poly.pdbx_seq_one_letter_code
_entity_poly.pdbx_strand_id
1 'polypeptide(L)'
;MKHLLLQKFHNPEKDISTILSASTDTAVEFKKKIIWIECKRVTSEKNIENNIRKAANQLDKQLNKKVGKKIKTGNKGLVAIDFSKMLHSGDQLLVKANDVDLLNSVGKITETFIAQFSNQWNRIFETKNNRIIGTLVHFSTMATSQARNLLVTVSDWGVNPKVNTSHFNNSLLSEIATIINNINT
;
A
#
# COMPACT_ATOMS: atom_id res chain seq x y z
N MET A 1 -1.38 -7.68 6.65
CA MET A 1 -1.21 -7.00 5.34
C MET A 1 -1.52 -7.89 4.13
N LYS A 2 -0.77 -8.97 3.86
CA LYS A 2 -0.97 -9.80 2.64
C LYS A 2 -2.44 -10.23 2.41
N HIS A 3 -3.07 -10.87 3.40
CA HIS A 3 -4.47 -11.30 3.28
C HIS A 3 -5.46 -10.15 3.07
N LEU A 4 -5.22 -9.00 3.71
CA LEU A 4 -6.03 -7.80 3.54
C LEU A 4 -5.95 -7.28 2.09
N LEU A 5 -4.76 -7.25 1.51
CA LEU A 5 -4.59 -6.89 0.10
C LEU A 5 -5.33 -7.86 -0.82
N LEU A 6 -5.21 -9.18 -0.61
CA LEU A 6 -5.93 -10.19 -1.41
C LEU A 6 -7.45 -9.96 -1.37
N GLN A 7 -8.00 -9.69 -0.17
CA GLN A 7 -9.43 -9.44 0.01
C GLN A 7 -9.86 -8.15 -0.70
N LYS A 8 -9.13 -7.05 -0.49
CA LYS A 8 -9.46 -5.74 -1.10
C LYS A 8 -9.23 -5.73 -2.61
N PHE A 9 -8.32 -6.56 -3.13
CA PHE A 9 -8.01 -6.62 -4.57
C PHE A 9 -8.79 -7.67 -5.34
N HIS A 10 -9.63 -8.46 -4.70
CA HIS A 10 -10.57 -9.32 -5.40
C HIS A 10 -11.89 -8.56 -5.58
N ASN A 11 -11.94 -7.70 -6.60
CA ASN A 11 -13.13 -6.95 -6.96
C ASN A 11 -13.34 -7.00 -8.48
N PRO A 12 -13.95 -8.09 -9.00
CA PRO A 12 -14.16 -8.27 -10.44
C PRO A 12 -14.99 -7.16 -11.09
N GLU A 13 -15.92 -6.53 -10.35
CA GLU A 13 -16.73 -5.40 -10.85
C GLU A 13 -15.89 -4.15 -11.17
N LYS A 14 -14.69 -4.05 -10.58
CA LYS A 14 -13.73 -2.98 -10.81
C LYS A 14 -12.54 -3.43 -11.68
N ASP A 15 -12.66 -4.54 -12.39
CA ASP A 15 -11.61 -5.12 -13.25
C ASP A 15 -10.29 -5.40 -12.49
N ILE A 16 -10.39 -5.67 -11.17
CA ILE A 16 -9.24 -6.02 -10.35
C ILE A 16 -9.37 -7.45 -9.84
N SER A 17 -8.39 -8.26 -10.23
CA SER A 17 -8.36 -9.68 -9.88
C SER A 17 -7.03 -10.02 -9.22
N THR A 18 -7.12 -10.83 -8.17
CA THR A 18 -5.94 -11.29 -7.44
C THR A 18 -5.33 -12.51 -8.11
N ILE A 19 -4.01 -12.54 -8.24
CA ILE A 19 -3.23 -13.68 -8.71
C ILE A 19 -2.77 -14.49 -7.50
N LEU A 20 -3.43 -15.61 -7.23
CA LEU A 20 -3.20 -16.42 -6.03
C LEU A 20 -1.84 -17.13 -6.01
N SER A 21 -1.28 -17.43 -7.19
CA SER A 21 0.03 -18.07 -7.36
C SER A 21 1.12 -17.06 -7.77
N ALA A 22 1.24 -15.96 -7.02
CA ALA A 22 2.24 -14.93 -7.30
C ALA A 22 3.64 -15.34 -6.81
N SER A 23 4.69 -14.91 -7.53
CA SER A 23 6.10 -15.07 -7.11
C SER A 23 6.57 -13.99 -6.13
N THR A 24 5.68 -13.07 -5.77
CA THR A 24 5.80 -12.04 -4.75
C THR A 24 4.79 -12.32 -3.63
N ASP A 25 4.76 -11.50 -2.58
CA ASP A 25 3.75 -11.64 -1.52
C ASP A 25 2.32 -11.69 -2.07
N THR A 26 2.00 -10.83 -3.03
CA THR A 26 0.77 -10.91 -3.85
C THR A 26 0.99 -10.28 -5.21
N ALA A 27 0.10 -10.55 -6.16
CA ALA A 27 0.01 -9.81 -7.41
C ALA A 27 -1.45 -9.65 -7.82
N VAL A 28 -1.72 -8.60 -8.59
CA VAL A 28 -3.07 -8.32 -9.09
C VAL A 28 -3.01 -8.02 -10.58
N GLU A 29 -4.05 -8.42 -11.31
CA GLU A 29 -4.31 -7.91 -12.64
C GLU A 29 -5.32 -6.78 -12.55
N PHE A 30 -4.98 -5.63 -13.13
CA PHE A 30 -5.83 -4.45 -13.20
C PHE A 30 -5.61 -3.74 -14.54
N LYS A 31 -6.67 -3.47 -15.32
CA LYS A 31 -6.57 -2.84 -16.65
C LYS A 31 -5.57 -3.52 -17.58
N LYS A 32 -5.55 -4.86 -17.61
CA LYS A 32 -4.60 -5.68 -18.39
C LYS A 32 -3.13 -5.46 -18.01
N LYS A 33 -2.88 -4.97 -16.79
CA LYS A 33 -1.55 -4.79 -16.20
C LYS A 33 -1.40 -5.74 -15.04
N ILE A 34 -0.26 -6.40 -14.96
CA ILE A 34 0.07 -7.21 -13.78
C ILE A 34 0.87 -6.32 -12.83
N ILE A 35 0.38 -6.19 -11.61
CA ILE A 35 0.99 -5.40 -10.56
C ILE A 35 1.50 -6.36 -9.50
N TRP A 36 2.82 -6.48 -9.42
CA TRP A 36 3.52 -7.30 -8.43
C TRP A 36 3.69 -6.50 -7.15
N ILE A 37 3.31 -7.08 -6.02
CA ILE A 37 3.27 -6.38 -4.75
C ILE A 37 4.10 -7.15 -3.71
N GLU A 38 5.08 -6.45 -3.14
CA GLU A 38 5.86 -6.93 -1.99
C GLU A 38 5.40 -6.21 -0.74
N CYS A 39 4.98 -6.96 0.27
CA CYS A 39 4.41 -6.43 1.50
C CYS A 39 5.48 -6.40 2.59
N LYS A 40 5.49 -5.35 3.40
CA LYS A 40 6.32 -5.28 4.61
C LYS A 40 5.52 -4.68 5.74
N ARG A 41 5.54 -5.37 6.88
CA ARG A 41 5.07 -4.81 8.14
C ARG A 41 6.24 -4.11 8.80
N VAL A 42 6.14 -2.80 9.00
CA VAL A 42 7.14 -2.01 9.71
C VAL A 42 6.67 -1.83 11.16
N THR A 43 7.57 -2.12 12.09
CA THR A 43 7.26 -2.13 13.53
C THR A 43 8.06 -1.09 14.31
N SER A 44 9.00 -0.42 13.66
CA SER A 44 9.81 0.65 14.23
C SER A 44 10.39 1.52 13.12
N GLU A 45 10.59 2.80 13.42
CA GLU A 45 11.18 3.76 12.48
C GLU A 45 12.56 3.32 11.99
N LYS A 46 13.39 2.80 12.91
CA LYS A 46 14.75 2.30 12.64
C LYS A 46 14.81 1.23 11.54
N ASN A 47 13.72 0.51 11.32
CA ASN A 47 13.65 -0.59 10.37
C ASN A 47 12.91 -0.25 9.07
N ILE A 48 12.36 0.97 8.93
CA ILE A 48 11.61 1.36 7.73
C ILE A 48 12.49 1.22 6.50
N GLU A 49 13.64 1.90 6.46
CA GLU A 49 14.52 1.90 5.29
C GLU A 49 14.93 0.48 4.87
N ASN A 50 15.31 -0.36 5.84
CA ASN A 50 15.70 -1.75 5.60
C ASN A 50 14.56 -2.59 5.04
N ASN A 51 13.34 -2.43 5.55
CA ASN A 51 12.16 -3.12 5.03
C ASN A 51 11.85 -2.71 3.59
N ILE A 52 11.87 -1.41 3.29
CA ILE A 52 11.65 -0.89 1.93
C ILE A 52 12.71 -1.39 0.97
N ARG A 53 13.98 -1.35 1.37
CA ARG A 53 15.08 -1.84 0.56
C ARG A 53 14.93 -3.33 0.24
N LYS A 54 14.53 -4.14 1.22
CA LYS A 54 14.24 -5.57 1.00
C LYS A 54 13.09 -5.78 0.01
N ALA A 55 11.95 -5.11 0.21
CA ALA A 55 10.80 -5.19 -0.70
C ALA A 55 11.16 -4.76 -2.13
N ALA A 56 11.85 -3.63 -2.26
CA ALA A 56 12.29 -3.09 -3.54
C ALA A 56 13.27 -4.04 -4.25
N ASN A 57 14.21 -4.64 -3.52
CA ASN A 57 15.14 -5.63 -4.07
C ASN A 57 14.42 -6.92 -4.53
N GLN A 58 13.40 -7.37 -3.80
CA GLN A 58 12.58 -8.51 -4.19
C GLN A 58 11.81 -8.20 -5.48
N LEU A 59 11.12 -7.07 -5.55
CA LEU A 59 10.43 -6.61 -6.76
C LEU A 59 11.39 -6.44 -7.94
N ASP A 60 12.55 -5.83 -7.73
CA ASP A 60 13.53 -5.59 -8.77
C ASP A 60 13.97 -6.91 -9.43
N LYS A 61 14.31 -7.91 -8.62
CA LYS A 61 14.63 -9.27 -9.09
C LYS A 61 13.47 -9.89 -9.88
N GLN A 62 12.25 -9.80 -9.37
CA GLN A 62 11.06 -10.38 -10.02
C GLN A 62 10.77 -9.72 -11.36
N LEU A 63 10.78 -8.39 -11.39
CA LEU A 63 10.56 -7.61 -12.61
C LEU A 63 11.64 -7.93 -13.64
N ASN A 64 12.92 -8.02 -13.24
CA ASN A 64 14.04 -8.34 -14.12
C ASN A 64 13.98 -9.78 -14.69
N LYS A 65 13.36 -10.73 -14.00
CA LYS A 65 13.14 -12.09 -14.54
C LYS A 65 12.07 -12.14 -15.64
N LYS A 66 11.13 -11.20 -15.66
CA LYS A 66 9.98 -11.17 -16.58
C LYS A 66 10.28 -10.39 -17.88
N VAL A 67 11.46 -10.55 -18.47
CA VAL A 67 11.90 -9.75 -19.63
C VAL A 67 11.38 -10.30 -20.97
N GLY A 68 10.60 -9.48 -21.68
CA GLY A 68 10.16 -9.65 -23.08
C GLY A 68 9.42 -8.39 -23.58
N LYS A 69 9.48 -8.06 -24.88
CA LYS A 69 8.94 -6.78 -25.44
C LYS A 69 7.43 -6.57 -25.20
N LYS A 70 6.60 -7.62 -25.32
CA LYS A 70 5.14 -7.58 -25.01
C LYS A 70 4.83 -7.56 -23.49
N ILE A 71 5.73 -8.08 -22.67
CA ILE A 71 5.58 -8.21 -21.21
C ILE A 71 6.05 -6.92 -20.49
N LYS A 72 6.99 -6.17 -21.08
CA LYS A 72 7.58 -4.94 -20.51
C LYS A 72 6.60 -3.79 -20.26
N THR A 73 5.53 -3.63 -21.06
CA THR A 73 4.57 -2.52 -20.91
C THR A 73 3.44 -2.82 -19.92
N GLY A 74 3.24 -4.10 -19.58
CA GLY A 74 2.17 -4.59 -18.73
C GLY A 74 2.51 -4.67 -17.24
N ASN A 75 3.77 -4.97 -16.90
CA ASN A 75 4.15 -5.30 -15.53
C ASN A 75 4.58 -4.08 -14.73
N LYS A 76 4.01 -3.90 -13.53
CA LYS A 76 4.37 -2.85 -12.56
C LYS A 76 4.73 -3.49 -11.21
N GLY A 77 5.48 -2.77 -10.41
CA GLY A 77 5.84 -3.15 -9.04
C GLY A 77 5.33 -2.13 -8.03
N LEU A 78 4.79 -2.61 -6.90
CA LEU A 78 4.39 -1.80 -5.76
C LEU A 78 4.99 -2.36 -4.48
N VAL A 79 5.56 -1.47 -3.67
CA VAL A 79 5.87 -1.81 -2.27
C VAL A 79 4.63 -1.50 -1.45
N ALA A 80 4.17 -2.44 -0.63
CA ALA A 80 3.07 -2.22 0.29
C ALA A 80 3.60 -2.23 1.73
N ILE A 81 3.40 -1.14 2.46
CA ILE A 81 3.82 -0.97 3.86
C ILE A 81 2.60 -1.01 4.78
N ASP A 82 2.66 -1.80 5.84
CA ASP A 82 1.73 -1.75 6.97
C ASP A 82 2.50 -1.26 8.19
N PHE A 83 2.15 -0.08 8.70
CA PHE A 83 2.81 0.55 9.84
C PHE A 83 1.93 0.59 11.11
N SER A 84 0.82 -0.14 11.12
CA SER A 84 -0.14 -0.19 12.23
C SER A 84 0.53 -0.46 13.57
N LYS A 85 1.45 -1.43 13.60
CA LYS A 85 2.19 -1.85 14.81
C LYS A 85 3.22 -0.82 15.31
N MET A 86 3.61 0.13 14.47
CA MET A 86 4.61 1.15 14.84
C MET A 86 4.01 2.22 15.76
N LEU A 87 2.77 2.62 15.50
CA LEU A 87 2.10 3.67 16.27
C LEU A 87 1.25 3.11 17.41
N HIS A 88 0.75 1.88 17.29
CA HIS A 88 -0.13 1.28 18.28
C HIS A 88 0.40 -0.12 18.64
N SER A 89 0.86 -0.29 19.88
CA SER A 89 1.28 -1.58 20.43
C SER A 89 0.14 -2.59 20.60
N GLY A 90 -1.11 -2.18 20.34
CA GLY A 90 -2.33 -2.97 20.51
C GLY A 90 -3.20 -2.50 21.67
N ASP A 91 -2.66 -1.67 22.58
CA ASP A 91 -3.31 -1.33 23.85
C ASP A 91 -3.96 0.06 23.87
N GLN A 92 -3.84 0.82 22.77
CA GLN A 92 -4.34 2.19 22.66
C GLN A 92 -5.51 2.25 21.68
N LEU A 93 -6.65 2.77 22.16
CA LEU A 93 -7.83 3.03 21.34
C LEU A 93 -7.81 4.48 20.84
N LEU A 94 -8.03 4.66 19.54
CA LEU A 94 -8.27 5.99 18.98
C LEU A 94 -9.73 6.40 19.26
N VAL A 95 -9.94 7.39 20.13
CA VAL A 95 -11.28 7.88 20.46
C VAL A 95 -11.55 9.21 19.78
N LYS A 96 -12.70 9.33 19.09
CA LYS A 96 -13.17 10.57 18.45
C LYS A 96 -14.66 10.75 18.60
N ALA A 97 -15.14 11.98 18.41
CA ALA A 97 -16.53 12.34 18.60
C ALA A 97 -17.48 11.59 17.65
N ASN A 98 -17.08 11.42 16.38
CA ASN A 98 -17.87 10.77 15.34
C ASN A 98 -16.98 10.05 14.32
N ASP A 99 -17.60 9.38 13.35
CA ASP A 99 -16.90 8.59 12.32
C ASP A 99 -16.11 9.44 11.34
N VAL A 100 -16.60 10.63 11.03
CA VAL A 100 -15.91 11.57 10.14
C VAL A 100 -14.58 11.98 10.76
N ASP A 101 -14.57 12.28 12.07
CA ASP A 101 -13.36 12.61 12.81
C ASP A 101 -12.40 11.43 12.94
N LEU A 102 -12.91 10.20 13.04
CA LEU A 102 -12.09 8.99 13.00
C LEU A 102 -11.37 8.86 11.65
N LEU A 103 -12.13 8.92 10.55
CA LEU A 103 -11.60 8.82 9.19
C LEU A 103 -10.57 9.92 8.90
N ASN A 104 -10.88 11.17 9.27
CA ASN A 104 -9.96 12.30 9.13
C ASN A 104 -8.67 12.09 9.94
N SER A 105 -8.79 11.53 11.16
CA SER A 105 -7.63 11.29 12.02
C SER A 105 -6.71 10.21 11.44
N VAL A 106 -7.26 9.10 10.94
CA VAL A 106 -6.43 8.05 10.32
C VAL A 106 -5.80 8.51 9.02
N GLY A 107 -6.51 9.26 8.18
CA GLY A 107 -5.97 9.85 6.96
C GLY A 107 -4.77 10.75 7.26
N LYS A 108 -4.91 11.65 8.24
CA LYS A 108 -3.81 12.54 8.65
C LYS A 108 -2.60 11.77 9.20
N ILE A 109 -2.83 10.68 9.94
CA ILE A 109 -1.76 9.80 10.43
C ILE A 109 -1.00 9.17 9.26
N THR A 110 -1.72 8.63 8.27
CA THR A 110 -1.12 8.03 7.06
C THR A 110 -0.35 9.06 6.24
N GLU A 111 -0.93 10.24 6.00
CA GLU A 111 -0.28 11.34 5.27
C GLU A 111 1.00 11.80 5.98
N THR A 112 0.96 11.95 7.31
CA THR A 112 2.13 12.33 8.10
C THR A 112 3.24 11.29 7.99
N PHE A 113 2.89 10.00 8.07
CA PHE A 113 3.86 8.91 7.90
C PHE A 113 4.48 8.93 6.49
N ILE A 114 3.68 9.15 5.44
CA ILE A 114 4.18 9.28 4.07
C ILE A 114 5.13 10.47 3.96
N ALA A 115 4.73 11.65 4.45
CA ALA A 115 5.54 12.86 4.37
C ALA A 115 6.88 12.69 5.09
N GLN A 116 6.88 12.04 6.26
CA GLN A 116 8.08 11.82 7.07
C GLN A 116 9.09 10.88 6.40
N PHE A 117 8.63 9.82 5.72
CA PHE A 117 9.52 8.74 5.26
C PHE A 117 9.66 8.62 3.74
N SER A 118 8.84 9.30 2.94
CA SER A 118 8.85 9.23 1.46
C SER A 118 10.24 9.47 0.85
N ASN A 119 11.01 10.42 1.36
CA ASN A 119 12.36 10.73 0.90
C ASN A 119 13.29 9.50 0.95
N GLN A 120 13.20 8.69 2.01
CA GLN A 120 14.01 7.48 2.15
C GLN A 120 13.63 6.45 1.07
N TRP A 121 12.33 6.30 0.79
CA TRP A 121 11.80 5.34 -0.18
C TRP A 121 12.18 5.76 -1.60
N ASN A 122 12.08 7.06 -1.90
CA ASN A 122 12.42 7.65 -3.20
C ASN A 122 13.89 7.39 -3.53
N ARG A 123 14.81 7.66 -2.59
CA ARG A 123 16.24 7.35 -2.73
C ARG A 123 16.51 5.88 -3.03
N ILE A 124 15.77 4.97 -2.40
CA ILE A 124 15.88 3.54 -2.69
C ILE A 124 15.45 3.27 -4.13
N PHE A 125 14.29 3.79 -4.53
CA PHE A 125 13.68 3.52 -5.84
C PHE A 125 14.47 4.08 -7.03
N GLU A 126 15.27 5.13 -6.86
CA GLU A 126 16.18 5.66 -7.88
C GLU A 126 17.11 4.59 -8.44
N THR A 127 17.57 3.67 -7.58
CA THR A 127 18.51 2.59 -7.94
C THR A 127 17.84 1.29 -8.38
N LYS A 128 16.51 1.30 -8.59
CA LYS A 128 15.71 0.08 -8.86
C LYS A 128 14.98 0.17 -10.19
N ASN A 129 14.45 -0.98 -10.64
CA ASN A 129 13.68 -1.11 -11.86
C ASN A 129 12.64 0.02 -11.97
N ASN A 130 12.63 0.70 -13.12
CA ASN A 130 11.71 1.82 -13.40
C ASN A 130 10.23 1.40 -13.44
N ARG A 131 9.93 0.10 -13.47
CA ARG A 131 8.56 -0.43 -13.34
C ARG A 131 8.06 -0.48 -11.90
N ILE A 132 8.91 -0.25 -10.90
CA ILE A 132 8.44 0.03 -9.54
C ILE A 132 7.87 1.45 -9.55
N ILE A 133 6.57 1.58 -9.36
CA ILE A 133 5.86 2.85 -9.58
C ILE A 133 5.57 3.63 -8.30
N GLY A 134 5.71 3.01 -7.14
CA GLY A 134 5.51 3.67 -5.86
C GLY A 134 5.22 2.70 -4.71
N THR A 135 4.64 3.27 -3.67
CA THR A 135 4.35 2.62 -2.40
C THR A 135 2.86 2.77 -2.06
N LEU A 136 2.23 1.68 -1.64
CA LEU A 136 0.95 1.69 -0.92
C LEU A 136 1.25 1.68 0.58
N VAL A 137 0.58 2.52 1.34
CA VAL A 137 0.81 2.66 2.78
C VAL A 137 -0.50 2.40 3.50
N HIS A 138 -0.49 1.50 4.46
CA HIS A 138 -1.65 1.07 5.21
C HIS A 138 -1.47 1.35 6.69
N PHE A 139 -2.49 1.97 7.27
CA PHE A 139 -2.66 2.11 8.70
C PHE A 139 -3.99 1.48 9.12
N SER A 140 -3.98 0.78 10.25
CA SER A 140 -5.20 0.32 10.90
C SER A 140 -5.05 0.38 12.41
N THR A 141 -6.11 0.73 13.10
CA THR A 141 -6.14 0.74 14.57
C THR A 141 -7.56 0.47 15.07
N MET A 142 -7.64 0.04 16.33
CA MET A 142 -8.89 -0.04 17.07
C MET A 142 -9.31 1.36 17.51
N ALA A 143 -10.59 1.67 17.39
CA ALA A 143 -11.12 3.00 17.64
C ALA A 143 -12.54 2.97 18.19
N THR A 144 -12.94 4.08 18.80
CA THR A 144 -14.32 4.27 19.27
C THR A 144 -14.85 5.60 18.75
N SER A 145 -16.03 5.53 18.12
CA SER A 145 -16.84 6.70 17.76
C SER A 145 -17.79 6.99 18.91
N GLN A 146 -17.61 8.11 19.62
CA GLN A 146 -18.42 8.43 20.81
C GLN A 146 -19.90 8.57 20.47
N ALA A 147 -20.24 9.11 19.31
CA ALA A 147 -21.62 9.22 18.82
C ALA A 147 -22.33 7.86 18.69
N ARG A 148 -21.60 6.79 18.35
CA ARG A 148 -22.16 5.44 18.21
C ARG A 148 -21.89 4.56 19.45
N ASN A 149 -20.93 4.95 20.28
CA ASN A 149 -20.40 4.16 21.39
C ASN A 149 -20.03 2.71 20.99
N LEU A 150 -19.54 2.54 19.77
CA LEU A 150 -19.13 1.24 19.23
C LEU A 150 -17.61 1.19 19.09
N LEU A 151 -17.04 0.07 19.51
CA LEU A 151 -15.67 -0.31 19.19
C LEU A 151 -15.62 -0.76 17.73
N VAL A 152 -14.80 -0.10 16.94
CA VAL A 152 -14.64 -0.33 15.50
C VAL A 152 -13.17 -0.45 15.14
N THR A 153 -12.88 -1.13 14.04
CA THR A 153 -11.57 -1.02 13.39
C THR A 153 -11.67 0.09 12.36
N VAL A 154 -10.74 1.04 12.40
CA VAL A 154 -10.61 2.08 11.38
C VAL A 154 -9.28 1.89 10.67
N SER A 155 -9.27 2.07 9.35
CA SER A 155 -8.08 1.93 8.53
C SER A 155 -8.07 2.96 7.41
N ASP A 156 -6.88 3.25 6.91
CA ASP A 156 -6.67 4.12 5.76
C ASP A 156 -5.55 3.56 4.86
N TRP A 157 -5.69 3.82 3.57
CA TRP A 157 -4.69 3.54 2.55
C TRP A 157 -4.23 4.82 1.87
N GLY A 158 -2.96 5.14 2.04
CA GLY A 158 -2.28 6.22 1.33
C GLY A 158 -1.38 5.71 0.21
N VAL A 159 -0.99 6.61 -0.68
CA VAL A 159 -0.06 6.33 -1.78
C VAL A 159 1.11 7.30 -1.77
N ASN A 160 2.30 6.77 -2.06
CA ASN A 160 3.48 7.56 -2.36
C ASN A 160 4.03 7.13 -3.72
N PRO A 161 3.72 7.86 -4.80
CA PRO A 161 4.28 7.57 -6.10
C PRO A 161 5.80 7.72 -6.11
N LYS A 162 6.49 6.93 -6.95
CA LYS A 162 7.91 7.13 -7.21
C LYS A 162 8.11 8.48 -7.91
N VAL A 163 9.16 9.21 -7.52
CA VAL A 163 9.58 10.45 -8.18
C VAL A 163 9.75 10.23 -9.69
N ASN A 164 9.27 11.18 -10.49
CA ASN A 164 9.28 11.14 -11.96
C ASN A 164 8.53 9.95 -12.58
N THR A 165 7.58 9.35 -11.87
CA THR A 165 6.67 8.38 -12.47
C THR A 165 5.69 9.07 -13.43
N SER A 166 5.24 8.37 -14.47
CA SER A 166 4.35 8.96 -15.47
C SER A 166 2.96 9.28 -14.88
N HIS A 167 2.25 10.25 -15.47
CA HIS A 167 0.86 10.56 -15.12
C HIS A 167 -0.05 9.32 -15.14
N PHE A 168 0.17 8.42 -16.11
CA PHE A 168 -0.53 7.15 -16.17
C PHE A 168 -0.32 6.29 -14.93
N ASN A 169 0.94 6.15 -14.46
CA ASN A 169 1.24 5.36 -13.27
C ASN A 169 0.71 6.02 -12.00
N ASN A 170 0.73 7.36 -11.91
CA ASN A 170 0.11 8.10 -10.82
C ASN A 170 -1.40 7.82 -10.76
N SER A 171 -2.07 7.91 -11.92
CA SER A 171 -3.51 7.62 -12.02
C SER A 171 -3.79 6.17 -11.61
N LEU A 172 -3.00 5.21 -12.11
CA LEU A 172 -3.11 3.80 -11.74
C LEU A 172 -2.99 3.58 -10.22
N LEU A 173 -2.03 4.23 -9.57
CA LEU A 173 -1.81 4.18 -8.12
C LEU A 173 -2.99 4.77 -7.33
N SER A 174 -3.45 5.96 -7.73
CA SER A 174 -4.57 6.64 -7.09
C SER A 174 -5.87 5.85 -7.24
N GLU A 175 -6.11 5.25 -8.40
CA GLU A 175 -7.26 4.40 -8.64
C GLU A 175 -7.22 3.14 -7.77
N ILE A 176 -6.05 2.50 -7.65
CA ILE A 176 -5.84 1.36 -6.77
C ILE A 176 -6.19 1.72 -5.32
N ALA A 177 -5.65 2.82 -4.79
CA ALA A 177 -5.96 3.24 -3.42
C ALA A 177 -7.43 3.59 -3.23
N THR A 178 -8.05 4.25 -4.21
CA THR A 178 -9.48 4.55 -4.19
C THR A 178 -10.32 3.27 -4.13
N ILE A 179 -9.99 2.27 -4.93
CA ILE A 179 -10.67 0.97 -4.90
C ILE A 179 -10.52 0.31 -3.53
N ILE A 180 -9.31 0.29 -2.97
CA ILE A 180 -9.05 -0.35 -1.68
C ILE A 180 -9.77 0.37 -0.52
N ASN A 181 -9.82 1.71 -0.55
CA ASN A 181 -10.49 2.51 0.49
C ASN A 181 -12.02 2.44 0.41
N ASN A 182 -12.60 2.32 -0.80
CA ASN A 182 -14.06 2.30 -0.98
C ASN A 182 -14.70 0.91 -0.85
N ILE A 183 -13.91 -0.14 -0.67
CA ILE A 183 -14.44 -1.47 -0.35
C ILE A 183 -14.77 -1.47 1.14
N ASN A 184 -16.04 -1.18 1.46
CA ASN A 184 -16.60 -1.43 2.78
C ASN A 184 -16.54 -2.95 3.05
N THR A 185 -15.81 -3.34 4.08
CA THR A 185 -15.81 -4.68 4.67
C THR A 185 -16.26 -4.55 6.10
#